data_AF-A0A026VW69-F1
#
_entry.id   AF-A0A026VW69-F1
#
_cell.length_a   1.000
_cell.length_b   1.000
_cell.length_c   1.000
_cell.angle_alpha   90.00
_cell.angle_beta   90.00
_cell.angle_gamma   90.00
#
_symmetry.space_group_name_H-M   'P 1'
#
loop_
_entity.id
_entity.type
_entity.pdbx_description
1 polymer ?
#
loop_
_entity_poly.entity_id
_entity_poly.type
_entity_poly.pdbx_seq_one_letter_code
_entity_poly.pdbx_strand_id
1 'polypeptide(L)'
;LTRDEREKFTIATYCHICEKPFTSDDTRVRDHCHLTGRYRGPAHSNCNLNYKDSFCIPIVFHNLSGYDAHFIIKELVSNFEGTIELLPINKEKYISFTKNVEEKINRKNSRDRNIKLRFIDSLRFLDSSLDKLSSFLNKDKLRIVRSEFSKLSGDNFDLLTRKGVFPYEYVDCAEKLEDTHLLPRESFFAMLKHSSYLMYYDVNNLYGWAMCQPLLYADFRWVNDTSNFDVNVIAPDSPKGYVLEVDLEYPRHLHDAHGDLPFCLTRNKPPGKRQDKLLATLCDKKRYVIHYRNLQQCTYHGLRVTKIYRVLEFAQSPWLREYIELNTQFRTAAKHDFEKRTTISATSYPILRTRYRGDICGYHCKIFRIRIIIKSCISYISLYFHILSYSYTFIYVCEK
;
A
#
# COMPACT_ATOMS: atom_id res chain seq x y z
N LEU A 1 -39.32 -7.95 23.62
CA LEU A 1 -38.89 -9.35 23.51
C LEU A 1 -40.10 -10.24 23.30
N THR A 2 -40.09 -11.01 22.22
CA THR A 2 -40.99 -12.15 22.01
C THR A 2 -40.68 -13.26 23.03
N ARG A 3 -41.52 -14.29 23.10
CA ARG A 3 -41.31 -15.44 24.01
C ARG A 3 -39.98 -16.15 23.72
N ASP A 4 -39.71 -16.44 22.46
CA ASP A 4 -38.48 -17.10 22.00
C ASP A 4 -37.23 -16.27 22.31
N GLU A 5 -37.32 -14.94 22.18
CA GLU A 5 -36.20 -14.03 22.50
C GLU A 5 -35.90 -13.99 23.99
N ARG A 6 -36.91 -14.13 24.86
CA ARG A 6 -36.70 -14.23 26.32
C ARG A 6 -36.06 -15.55 26.69
N GLU A 7 -36.48 -16.67 26.09
CA GLU A 7 -35.85 -17.97 26.32
C GLU A 7 -34.38 -17.94 25.89
N LYS A 8 -34.09 -17.45 24.67
CA LYS A 8 -32.71 -17.28 24.16
C LYS A 8 -31.85 -16.40 25.06
N PHE A 9 -32.39 -15.32 25.62
CA PHE A 9 -31.67 -14.47 26.56
C PHE A 9 -31.30 -15.20 27.86
N THR A 10 -32.23 -16.00 28.39
CA THR A 10 -32.07 -16.69 29.68
C THR A 10 -31.04 -17.82 29.58
N ILE A 11 -31.08 -18.61 28.50
CA ILE A 11 -30.18 -19.75 28.31
C ILE A 11 -28.80 -19.37 27.75
N ALA A 12 -28.62 -18.14 27.25
CA ALA A 12 -27.38 -17.75 26.62
C ALA A 12 -26.19 -17.79 27.59
N THR A 13 -25.15 -18.49 27.18
CA THR A 13 -23.89 -18.61 27.92
C THR A 13 -22.81 -17.64 27.43
N TYR A 14 -23.01 -17.00 26.27
CA TYR A 14 -22.04 -16.09 25.64
C TYR A 14 -22.65 -14.71 25.32
N CYS A 15 -21.83 -13.68 25.45
CA CYS A 15 -22.14 -12.33 25.01
C CYS A 15 -22.06 -12.23 23.48
N HIS A 16 -23.11 -11.75 22.82
CA HIS A 16 -23.14 -11.63 21.35
C HIS A 16 -22.22 -10.52 20.80
N ILE A 17 -21.72 -9.61 21.65
CA ILE A 17 -20.88 -8.47 21.23
C ILE A 17 -19.39 -8.84 21.22
N CYS A 18 -18.91 -9.49 22.28
CA CYS A 18 -17.50 -9.84 22.43
C CYS A 18 -17.21 -11.32 22.29
N GLU A 19 -18.25 -12.14 22.10
CA GLU A 19 -18.19 -13.59 21.91
C GLU A 19 -17.52 -14.35 23.09
N LYS A 20 -17.45 -13.72 24.26
CA LYS A 20 -16.92 -14.32 25.51
C LYS A 20 -18.04 -14.88 26.40
N PRO A 21 -17.77 -15.93 27.18
CA PRO A 21 -18.75 -16.49 28.11
C PRO A 21 -19.09 -15.51 29.22
N PHE A 22 -20.32 -15.60 29.74
CA PHE A 22 -20.73 -14.89 30.96
C PHE A 22 -20.15 -15.59 32.19
N THR A 23 -19.56 -14.84 33.11
CA THR A 23 -19.17 -15.32 34.44
C THR A 23 -20.27 -15.04 35.47
N SER A 24 -20.14 -15.61 36.68
CA SER A 24 -21.12 -15.40 37.77
C SER A 24 -21.27 -13.93 38.19
N ASP A 25 -20.21 -13.15 37.99
CA ASP A 25 -20.13 -11.75 38.43
C ASP A 25 -20.60 -10.78 37.34
N ASP A 26 -20.92 -11.30 36.14
CA ASP A 26 -21.32 -10.49 34.99
C ASP A 26 -22.81 -10.17 34.99
N THR A 27 -23.13 -8.87 34.95
CA THR A 27 -24.51 -8.41 34.72
C THR A 27 -24.88 -8.56 33.25
N ARG A 28 -25.76 -9.52 32.96
CA ARG A 28 -26.32 -9.75 31.62
C ARG A 28 -27.42 -8.72 31.30
N VAL A 29 -27.29 -8.04 30.17
CA VAL A 29 -28.24 -7.03 29.70
C VAL A 29 -28.76 -7.34 28.30
N ARG A 30 -29.91 -6.74 27.97
CA ARG A 30 -30.61 -6.92 26.70
C ARG A 30 -30.20 -5.82 25.73
N ASP A 31 -29.30 -6.14 24.81
CA ASP A 31 -28.95 -5.21 23.74
C ASP A 31 -30.05 -5.14 22.69
N HIS A 32 -30.26 -3.95 22.14
CA HIS A 32 -31.27 -3.70 21.12
C HIS A 32 -30.78 -2.64 20.13
N CYS A 33 -31.26 -2.73 18.90
CA CYS A 33 -30.97 -1.75 17.87
C CYS A 33 -31.65 -0.42 18.19
N HIS A 34 -30.90 0.68 18.29
CA HIS A 34 -31.47 2.00 18.59
C HIS A 34 -32.27 2.60 17.41
N LEU A 35 -32.11 2.06 16.18
CA LEU A 35 -32.90 2.47 15.01
C LEU A 35 -34.25 1.75 14.91
N THR A 36 -34.26 0.43 15.11
CA THR A 36 -35.45 -0.40 14.89
C THR A 36 -36.14 -0.82 16.18
N GLY A 37 -35.52 -0.59 17.34
CA GLY A 37 -35.97 -1.08 18.64
C GLY A 37 -35.90 -2.60 18.81
N ARG A 38 -35.42 -3.34 17.79
CA ARG A 38 -35.39 -4.81 17.80
C ARG A 38 -34.27 -5.33 18.68
N TYR A 39 -34.55 -6.41 19.40
CA TYR A 39 -33.57 -7.11 20.21
C TYR A 39 -32.46 -7.71 19.35
N ARG A 40 -31.21 -7.56 19.78
CA ARG A 40 -30.03 -8.10 19.09
C ARG A 40 -29.49 -9.36 19.77
N GLY A 41 -29.38 -9.30 21.10
CA GLY A 41 -28.86 -10.43 21.85
C GLY A 41 -28.53 -10.11 23.31
N PRO A 42 -28.10 -11.12 24.07
CA PRO A 42 -27.58 -10.95 25.42
C PRO A 42 -26.17 -10.37 25.35
N ALA A 43 -25.88 -9.39 26.20
CA ALA A 43 -24.57 -8.76 26.27
C ALA A 43 -24.12 -8.55 27.72
N HIS A 44 -22.81 -8.42 27.94
CA HIS A 44 -22.31 -7.88 29.21
C HIS A 44 -22.77 -6.43 29.34
N SER A 45 -23.11 -5.98 30.55
CA SER A 45 -23.46 -4.58 30.81
C SER A 45 -22.40 -3.61 30.25
N ASN A 46 -21.11 -3.89 30.49
CA ASN A 46 -20.03 -3.08 29.99
C ASN A 46 -19.86 -3.16 28.45
N CYS A 47 -20.08 -4.32 27.84
CA CYS A 47 -20.06 -4.45 26.38
C CYS A 47 -21.19 -3.62 25.74
N ASN A 48 -22.40 -3.71 26.30
CA ASN A 48 -23.56 -2.96 25.83
C ASN A 48 -23.36 -1.44 25.95
N LEU A 49 -22.82 -0.96 27.09
CA LEU A 49 -22.51 0.46 27.29
C LEU A 49 -21.47 0.99 26.30
N ASN A 50 -20.48 0.16 25.96
CA ASN A 50 -19.43 0.52 25.01
C ASN A 50 -19.81 0.27 23.54
N TYR A 51 -20.90 -0.46 23.30
CA TYR A 51 -21.39 -0.75 21.96
C TYR A 51 -22.07 0.49 21.40
N LYS A 52 -21.28 1.26 20.65
CA LYS A 52 -21.79 2.45 19.96
C LYS A 52 -22.33 2.03 18.60
N ASP A 53 -23.63 2.23 18.42
CA ASP A 53 -24.23 2.18 17.09
C ASP A 53 -23.52 3.22 16.20
N SER A 54 -22.85 2.74 15.15
CA SER A 54 -22.24 3.59 14.14
C SER A 54 -23.29 3.88 13.07
N PHE A 55 -23.83 5.09 13.06
CA PHE A 55 -24.75 5.57 12.00
C PHE A 55 -24.01 5.95 10.71
N CYS A 56 -22.90 5.28 10.41
CA CYS A 56 -22.07 5.55 9.26
C CYS A 56 -22.37 4.55 8.13
N ILE A 57 -22.88 5.07 7.01
CA ILE A 57 -23.13 4.30 5.79
C ILE A 57 -21.92 4.48 4.87
N PRO A 58 -21.15 3.42 4.60
CA PRO A 58 -20.04 3.49 3.65
C PRO A 58 -20.59 3.52 2.21
N ILE A 59 -20.21 4.54 1.47
CA ILE A 59 -20.48 4.66 0.03
C ILE A 59 -19.16 4.38 -0.70
N VAL A 60 -19.11 3.27 -1.41
CA VAL A 60 -17.87 2.75 -1.99
C VAL A 60 -17.84 3.06 -3.48
N PHE A 61 -16.84 3.83 -3.89
CA PHE A 61 -16.52 4.07 -5.29
C PHE A 61 -15.21 3.36 -5.62
N HIS A 62 -15.00 3.02 -6.89
CA HIS A 62 -13.70 2.51 -7.34
C HIS A 62 -12.99 3.61 -8.12
N ASN A 63 -11.84 4.05 -7.61
CA ASN A 63 -11.06 5.19 -8.11
C ASN A 63 -11.69 6.57 -7.86
N LEU A 64 -12.38 6.73 -6.73
CA LEU A 64 -13.04 7.99 -6.33
C LEU A 64 -12.08 9.19 -6.35
N SER A 65 -10.87 9.01 -5.80
CA SER A 65 -9.89 10.08 -5.66
C SER A 65 -9.28 10.52 -7.01
N GLY A 66 -9.44 9.70 -8.06
CA GLY A 66 -8.86 9.97 -9.38
C GLY A 66 -9.76 10.78 -10.30
N TYR A 67 -11.09 10.69 -10.13
CA TYR A 67 -12.07 11.25 -11.06
C TYR A 67 -13.19 12.02 -10.35
N ASP A 68 -13.99 11.34 -9.52
CA ASP A 68 -15.34 11.81 -9.20
C ASP A 68 -15.45 12.66 -7.92
N ALA A 69 -14.45 12.60 -7.03
CA ALA A 69 -14.54 13.20 -5.69
C ALA A 69 -14.85 14.70 -5.73
N HIS A 70 -14.24 15.47 -6.62
CA HIS A 70 -14.41 16.93 -6.66
C HIS A 70 -15.83 17.34 -7.04
N PHE A 71 -16.42 16.70 -8.05
CA PHE A 71 -17.77 17.00 -8.51
C PHE A 71 -18.79 16.61 -7.44
N ILE A 72 -18.63 15.43 -6.83
CA ILE A 72 -19.51 14.96 -5.75
C ILE A 72 -19.44 15.88 -4.54
N ILE A 73 -18.23 16.25 -4.08
CA ILE A 73 -18.06 17.15 -2.93
C ILE A 73 -18.71 18.51 -3.23
N LYS A 74 -18.47 19.09 -4.40
CA LYS A 74 -19.04 20.39 -4.79
C LYS A 74 -20.58 20.35 -4.70
N GLU A 75 -21.19 19.33 -5.29
CA GLU A 75 -22.64 19.15 -5.29
C GLU A 75 -23.20 18.94 -3.88
N LEU A 76 -22.54 18.11 -3.07
CA LEU A 76 -22.94 17.84 -1.68
C LEU A 76 -22.84 19.05 -0.75
N VAL A 77 -21.95 20.00 -1.04
CA VAL A 77 -21.84 21.27 -0.29
C VAL A 77 -22.89 22.27 -0.76
N SER A 78 -23.10 22.36 -2.08
CA SER A 78 -23.99 23.38 -2.66
C SER A 78 -25.47 23.08 -2.47
N ASN A 79 -25.88 21.82 -2.61
CA ASN A 79 -27.30 21.47 -2.77
C ASN A 79 -27.90 20.70 -1.58
N PHE A 80 -27.08 20.30 -0.61
CA PHE A 80 -27.54 19.52 0.55
C PHE A 80 -27.06 20.16 1.85
N GLU A 81 -27.97 20.33 2.81
CA GLU A 81 -27.63 20.82 4.15
C GLU A 81 -26.74 19.83 4.93
N GLY A 82 -26.04 20.33 5.95
CA GLY A 82 -25.15 19.55 6.80
C GLY A 82 -23.67 19.68 6.43
N THR A 83 -22.79 19.30 7.36
CA THR A 83 -21.34 19.51 7.25
C THR A 83 -20.63 18.39 6.48
N ILE A 84 -19.48 18.71 5.87
CA ILE A 84 -18.59 17.72 5.25
C ILE A 84 -17.25 17.68 5.99
N GLU A 85 -16.85 16.48 6.40
CA GLU A 85 -15.53 16.19 6.95
C GLU A 85 -14.64 15.59 5.86
N LEU A 86 -13.47 16.19 5.61
CA LEU A 86 -12.53 15.76 4.57
C LEU A 86 -11.28 15.10 5.18
N LEU A 87 -10.78 14.03 4.54
CA LEU A 87 -9.45 13.46 4.81
C LEU A 87 -8.57 13.62 3.55
N PRO A 88 -7.90 14.76 3.36
CA PRO A 88 -7.10 15.03 2.16
C PRO A 88 -5.72 14.33 2.18
N ILE A 89 -5.24 13.95 0.99
CA ILE A 89 -3.83 13.59 0.72
C ILE A 89 -3.05 14.83 0.32
N ASN A 90 -3.61 15.59 -0.63
CA ASN A 90 -3.09 16.86 -1.11
C ASN A 90 -4.29 17.75 -1.50
N LYS A 91 -4.03 18.90 -2.17
CA LYS A 91 -5.09 19.85 -2.56
C LYS A 91 -6.09 19.30 -3.58
N GLU A 92 -5.76 18.21 -4.27
CA GLU A 92 -6.53 17.64 -5.39
C GLU A 92 -6.98 16.19 -5.13
N LYS A 93 -6.53 15.54 -4.06
CA LYS A 93 -6.83 14.13 -3.80
C LYS A 93 -7.28 13.95 -2.37
N TYR A 94 -8.45 13.33 -2.21
CA TYR A 94 -9.06 13.02 -0.92
C TYR A 94 -9.04 11.51 -0.69
N ILE A 95 -8.59 11.06 0.49
CA ILE A 95 -8.63 9.65 0.91
C ILE A 95 -10.08 9.19 1.10
N SER A 96 -10.86 10.03 1.77
CA SER A 96 -12.28 9.84 2.01
C SER A 96 -12.90 11.16 2.42
N PHE A 97 -14.21 11.31 2.21
CA PHE A 97 -14.97 12.42 2.77
C PHE A 97 -16.27 11.89 3.37
N THR A 98 -16.78 12.60 4.38
CA THR A 98 -17.98 12.21 5.11
C THR A 98 -18.97 13.35 5.12
N LYS A 99 -20.19 13.11 4.61
CA LYS A 99 -21.31 14.04 4.73
C LYS A 99 -22.08 13.70 6.00
N ASN A 100 -22.20 14.67 6.90
CA ASN A 100 -23.06 14.59 8.07
C ASN A 100 -24.46 15.06 7.66
N VAL A 101 -25.44 14.17 7.78
CA VAL A 101 -26.86 14.46 7.54
C VAL A 101 -27.53 14.63 8.91
N GLU A 102 -27.99 15.84 9.19
CA GLU A 102 -28.65 16.20 10.45
C GLU A 102 -30.16 15.99 10.35
N GLU A 103 -30.77 15.38 11.37
CA GLU A 103 -32.21 15.18 11.46
C GLU A 103 -32.88 16.42 12.11
N LYS A 104 -33.73 17.16 11.38
CA LYS A 104 -34.43 18.36 11.87
C LYS A 104 -35.67 18.09 12.75
N ILE A 105 -35.81 16.93 13.38
CA ILE A 105 -37.03 16.62 14.15
C ILE A 105 -36.95 17.20 15.57
N ASN A 106 -37.79 18.23 15.82
CA ASN A 106 -38.07 18.88 17.11
C ASN A 106 -38.65 17.90 18.16
N ARG A 107 -37.83 17.00 18.71
CA ARG A 107 -38.18 16.26 19.94
C ARG A 107 -37.05 16.40 20.95
N LYS A 108 -37.36 17.02 22.09
CA LYS A 108 -36.48 17.42 23.21
C LYS A 108 -35.58 16.31 23.82
N ASN A 109 -35.60 15.08 23.31
CA ASN A 109 -34.82 13.94 23.80
C ASN A 109 -34.01 13.20 22.71
N SER A 110 -33.62 13.85 21.60
CA SER A 110 -32.85 13.21 20.52
C SER A 110 -31.36 13.60 20.58
N ARG A 111 -30.60 12.99 21.49
CA ARG A 111 -29.13 12.97 21.33
C ARG A 111 -28.81 11.97 20.22
N ASP A 112 -28.10 12.42 19.19
CA ASP A 112 -27.34 11.64 18.19
C ASP A 112 -28.10 10.73 17.21
N ARG A 113 -28.97 11.27 16.35
CA ARG A 113 -29.36 10.60 15.09
C ARG A 113 -28.79 11.27 13.84
N ASN A 114 -27.52 11.67 13.91
CA ASN A 114 -26.83 12.17 12.73
C ASN A 114 -26.30 11.00 11.90
N ILE A 115 -26.84 10.81 10.70
CA ILE A 115 -26.37 9.78 9.77
C ILE A 115 -25.13 10.31 9.06
N LYS A 116 -24.07 9.51 9.02
CA LYS A 116 -22.81 9.85 8.36
C LYS A 116 -22.67 9.06 7.07
N LEU A 117 -22.74 9.72 5.92
CA LEU A 117 -22.45 9.09 4.63
C LEU A 117 -20.95 9.21 4.36
N ARG A 118 -20.22 8.10 4.46
CA ARG A 118 -18.76 8.10 4.30
C ARG A 118 -18.37 7.53 2.95
N PHE A 119 -17.83 8.39 2.10
CA PHE A 119 -17.35 8.04 0.78
C PHE A 119 -15.92 7.51 0.85
N ILE A 120 -15.70 6.32 0.32
CA ILE A 120 -14.40 5.64 0.33
C ILE A 120 -13.98 5.18 -1.06
N ASP A 121 -12.68 5.25 -1.33
CA ASP A 121 -12.07 4.75 -2.55
C ASP A 121 -11.61 3.30 -2.39
N SER A 122 -12.26 2.37 -3.07
CA SER A 122 -11.88 0.96 -3.06
C SER A 122 -10.55 0.66 -3.75
N LEU A 123 -10.09 1.49 -4.68
CA LEU A 123 -8.79 1.30 -5.35
C LEU A 123 -7.63 1.35 -4.34
N ARG A 124 -7.81 2.01 -3.19
CA ARG A 124 -6.81 2.12 -2.12
C ARG A 124 -6.51 0.78 -1.43
N PHE A 125 -7.47 -0.14 -1.42
CA PHE A 125 -7.32 -1.46 -0.80
C PHE A 125 -7.52 -2.62 -1.79
N LEU A 126 -8.02 -2.33 -2.99
CA LEU A 126 -8.10 -3.23 -4.15
C LEU A 126 -7.37 -2.57 -5.32
N ASP A 127 -6.03 -2.58 -5.28
CA ASP A 127 -5.15 -1.90 -6.24
C ASP A 127 -5.09 -2.62 -7.60
N SER A 128 -6.22 -2.61 -8.31
CA SER A 128 -6.39 -3.19 -9.63
C SER A 128 -7.66 -2.64 -10.27
N SER A 129 -7.72 -2.65 -11.61
CA SER A 129 -8.94 -2.32 -12.33
C SER A 129 -10.10 -3.26 -11.95
N LEU A 130 -11.33 -2.74 -11.99
CA LEU A 130 -12.54 -3.56 -11.80
C LEU A 130 -12.61 -4.77 -12.74
N ASP A 131 -12.17 -4.62 -13.98
CA ASP A 131 -12.09 -5.70 -14.97
C ASP A 131 -11.21 -6.86 -14.49
N LYS A 132 -10.02 -6.54 -13.96
CA LYS A 132 -9.14 -7.55 -13.38
C LYS A 132 -9.72 -8.13 -12.09
N LEU A 133 -10.35 -7.30 -11.23
CA LEU A 133 -10.98 -7.78 -9.99
C LEU A 133 -12.17 -8.71 -10.25
N SER A 134 -13.02 -8.38 -11.23
CA SER A 134 -14.17 -9.20 -11.61
C SER A 134 -13.74 -10.52 -12.25
N SER A 135 -12.62 -10.54 -12.98
CA SER A 135 -12.09 -11.79 -13.55
C SER A 135 -11.72 -12.85 -12.50
N PHE A 136 -11.48 -12.45 -11.25
CA PHE A 136 -11.20 -13.38 -10.14
C PHE A 136 -12.45 -13.97 -9.51
N LEU A 137 -13.63 -13.43 -9.81
CA LEU A 137 -14.89 -13.96 -9.30
C LEU A 137 -15.30 -15.17 -10.13
N ASN A 138 -15.47 -16.32 -9.46
CA ASN A 138 -16.09 -17.46 -10.12
C ASN A 138 -17.56 -17.10 -10.46
N LYS A 139 -17.97 -17.37 -11.69
CA LYS A 139 -19.32 -17.14 -12.22
C LYS A 139 -20.41 -17.83 -11.38
N ASP A 140 -20.08 -18.92 -10.70
CA ASP A 140 -20.99 -19.62 -9.78
C ASP A 140 -21.32 -18.80 -8.52
N LYS A 141 -20.47 -17.83 -8.17
CA LYS A 141 -20.69 -16.92 -7.03
C LYS A 141 -21.61 -15.75 -7.40
N LEU A 142 -21.88 -15.49 -8.68
CA LEU A 142 -22.77 -14.43 -9.16
C LEU A 142 -24.26 -14.82 -9.03
N ARG A 143 -24.66 -15.30 -7.84
CA ARG A 143 -25.98 -15.91 -7.61
C ARG A 143 -27.14 -14.96 -7.88
N ILE A 144 -27.02 -13.70 -7.44
CA ILE A 144 -28.05 -12.67 -7.62
C ILE A 144 -28.17 -12.29 -9.10
N VAL A 145 -27.04 -12.01 -9.77
CA VAL A 145 -27.06 -11.67 -11.21
C VAL A 145 -27.62 -12.84 -12.01
N ARG A 146 -27.24 -14.07 -11.68
CA ARG A 146 -27.78 -15.27 -12.34
C ARG A 146 -29.27 -15.49 -12.07
N SER A 147 -29.79 -15.13 -10.90
CA SER A 147 -31.23 -15.25 -10.62
C SER A 147 -32.05 -14.24 -11.42
N GLU A 148 -31.58 -12.99 -11.48
CA GLU A 148 -32.23 -11.94 -12.29
C GLU A 148 -32.23 -12.29 -13.79
N PHE A 149 -31.14 -12.89 -14.27
CA PHE A 149 -30.97 -13.29 -15.67
C PHE A 149 -31.10 -14.81 -15.88
N SER A 150 -32.00 -15.46 -15.14
CA SER A 150 -32.19 -16.92 -15.16
C SER A 150 -32.58 -17.51 -16.52
N LYS A 151 -33.11 -16.69 -17.43
CA LYS A 151 -33.51 -17.09 -18.79
C LYS A 151 -32.37 -17.05 -19.81
N LEU A 152 -31.22 -16.46 -19.48
CA LEU A 152 -30.09 -16.39 -20.42
C LEU A 152 -29.37 -17.74 -20.50
N SER A 153 -28.96 -18.12 -21.71
CA SER A 153 -28.01 -19.22 -21.91
C SER A 153 -26.66 -18.88 -21.27
N GLY A 154 -25.85 -19.91 -20.99
CA GLY A 154 -24.50 -19.73 -20.43
C GLY A 154 -23.64 -18.76 -21.25
N ASP A 155 -23.69 -18.87 -22.57
CA ASP A 155 -22.90 -18.01 -23.48
C ASP A 155 -23.33 -16.54 -23.42
N ASN A 156 -24.64 -16.27 -23.32
CA ASN A 156 -25.14 -14.89 -23.21
C ASN A 156 -24.87 -14.30 -21.83
N PHE A 157 -24.89 -15.13 -20.78
CA PHE A 157 -24.48 -14.72 -19.43
C PHE A 157 -22.97 -14.38 -19.39
N ASP A 158 -22.17 -15.13 -20.15
CA ASP A 158 -20.74 -14.85 -20.30
C ASP A 158 -20.49 -13.52 -21.00
N LEU A 159 -21.29 -13.16 -22.00
CA LEU A 159 -21.23 -11.83 -22.62
C LEU A 159 -21.62 -10.72 -21.64
N LEU A 160 -22.67 -10.92 -20.84
CA LEU A 160 -23.13 -9.95 -19.84
C LEU A 160 -22.06 -9.64 -18.78
N THR A 161 -21.27 -10.64 -18.40
CA THR A 161 -20.25 -10.50 -17.34
C THR A 161 -18.91 -9.98 -17.82
N ARG A 162 -18.72 -9.82 -19.14
CA ARG A 162 -17.52 -9.23 -19.72
C ARG A 162 -17.51 -7.72 -19.60
N LYS A 163 -16.32 -7.14 -19.56
CA LYS A 163 -16.14 -5.68 -19.66
C LYS A 163 -16.68 -5.20 -21.01
N GLY A 164 -17.56 -4.20 -20.96
CA GLY A 164 -18.02 -3.48 -22.15
C GLY A 164 -16.86 -2.79 -22.85
N VAL A 165 -16.87 -2.83 -24.18
CA VAL A 165 -15.90 -2.10 -25.01
C VAL A 165 -16.47 -0.71 -25.25
N PHE A 166 -15.72 0.32 -24.83
CA PHE A 166 -16.09 1.72 -25.07
C PHE A 166 -15.28 2.25 -26.27
N PRO A 167 -15.93 2.83 -27.29
CA PRO A 167 -15.26 3.31 -28.50
C PRO A 167 -14.63 4.70 -28.26
N TYR A 168 -13.46 4.72 -27.61
CA TYR A 168 -12.77 5.95 -27.21
C TYR A 168 -12.42 6.88 -28.38
N GLU A 169 -12.12 6.34 -29.57
CA GLU A 169 -11.80 7.16 -30.75
C GLU A 169 -13.06 7.78 -31.37
N TYR A 170 -14.23 7.15 -31.20
CA TYR A 170 -15.49 7.71 -31.69
C TYR A 170 -15.97 8.87 -30.82
N VAL A 171 -15.94 8.70 -29.49
CA VAL A 171 -16.45 9.66 -28.52
C VAL A 171 -15.41 10.75 -28.25
N ASP A 172 -15.33 11.72 -29.16
CA ASP A 172 -14.48 12.91 -29.07
C ASP A 172 -15.21 14.16 -28.55
N CYS A 173 -16.54 14.14 -28.48
CA CYS A 173 -17.37 15.20 -27.95
C CYS A 173 -18.56 14.66 -27.12
N ALA A 174 -19.15 15.53 -26.29
CA ALA A 174 -20.25 15.15 -25.41
C ALA A 174 -21.55 14.82 -26.17
N GLU A 175 -21.78 15.46 -27.33
CA GLU A 175 -22.98 15.25 -28.16
C GLU A 175 -23.08 13.79 -28.64
N LYS A 176 -21.95 13.14 -28.96
CA LYS A 176 -21.90 11.73 -29.36
C LYS A 176 -22.29 10.74 -28.26
N LEU A 177 -22.39 11.17 -27.01
CA LEU A 177 -22.94 10.34 -25.93
C LEU A 177 -24.47 10.24 -25.97
N GLU A 178 -25.12 11.14 -26.73
CA GLU A 178 -26.58 11.14 -26.92
C GLU A 178 -27.01 10.29 -28.13
N ASP A 179 -26.05 9.74 -28.89
CA ASP A 179 -26.34 8.86 -30.02
C ASP A 179 -27.10 7.61 -29.57
N THR A 180 -28.25 7.37 -30.19
CA THR A 180 -29.13 6.24 -29.88
C THR A 180 -28.88 5.04 -30.80
N HIS A 181 -28.00 5.18 -31.79
CA HIS A 181 -27.74 4.19 -32.83
C HIS A 181 -26.56 3.31 -32.44
N LEU A 182 -26.62 2.02 -32.77
CA LEU A 182 -25.48 1.13 -32.58
C LEU A 182 -24.38 1.48 -33.60
N LEU A 183 -23.18 1.73 -33.10
CA LEU A 183 -22.03 2.07 -33.93
C LEU A 183 -21.56 0.87 -34.76
N PRO A 184 -20.99 1.13 -35.96
CA PRO A 184 -20.38 0.08 -36.76
C PRO A 184 -19.18 -0.52 -36.02
N ARG A 185 -18.89 -1.81 -36.29
CA ARG A 185 -17.90 -2.60 -35.53
C ARG A 185 -16.50 -1.99 -35.63
N GLU A 186 -16.21 -1.33 -36.74
CA GLU A 186 -14.94 -0.68 -37.06
C GLU A 186 -14.62 0.43 -36.05
N SER A 187 -15.63 1.14 -35.56
CA SER A 187 -15.47 2.23 -34.58
C SER A 187 -15.02 1.77 -33.19
N PHE A 188 -14.98 0.46 -32.94
CA PHE A 188 -14.51 -0.13 -31.69
C PHE A 188 -13.04 -0.57 -31.71
N PHE A 189 -12.32 -0.44 -32.84
CA PHE A 189 -10.90 -0.79 -32.94
C PHE A 189 -10.02 0.46 -32.85
N ALA A 190 -8.98 0.41 -32.00
CA ALA A 190 -8.01 1.50 -31.87
C ALA A 190 -6.86 1.37 -32.89
N MET A 191 -6.46 2.48 -33.53
CA MET A 191 -5.44 2.50 -34.61
C MET A 191 -3.98 2.48 -34.15
N LEU A 192 -3.69 2.55 -32.84
CA LEU A 192 -2.31 2.64 -32.36
C LEU A 192 -1.57 1.28 -32.43
N LYS A 193 -0.87 1.02 -33.54
CA LYS A 193 0.13 -0.07 -33.64
C LYS A 193 1.40 0.37 -34.37
N HIS A 194 2.36 0.88 -33.61
CA HIS A 194 3.78 0.65 -33.89
C HIS A 194 4.34 -0.13 -32.71
N SER A 195 4.72 -1.39 -32.93
CA SER A 195 5.33 -2.24 -31.90
C SER A 195 6.85 -2.21 -32.05
N SER A 196 7.54 -1.47 -31.19
CA SER A 196 8.93 -1.75 -30.85
C SER A 196 8.96 -2.83 -29.77
N TYR A 197 9.75 -3.88 -29.98
CA TYR A 197 9.92 -4.96 -29.00
C TYR A 197 11.14 -4.67 -28.13
N LEU A 198 10.86 -4.28 -26.89
CA LEU A 198 11.85 -4.19 -25.83
C LEU A 198 11.76 -5.48 -25.00
N MET A 199 12.87 -6.22 -24.86
CA MET A 199 12.92 -7.31 -23.88
C MET A 199 12.95 -6.71 -22.48
N TYR A 200 11.86 -6.92 -21.73
CA TYR A 200 11.73 -6.46 -20.35
C TYR A 200 12.08 -7.60 -19.39
N TYR A 201 13.17 -7.44 -18.66
CA TYR A 201 13.52 -8.31 -17.54
C TYR A 201 12.96 -7.70 -16.25
N ASP A 202 12.06 -8.43 -15.59
CA ASP A 202 11.52 -8.07 -14.27
C ASP A 202 12.07 -9.00 -13.20
N VAL A 203 12.72 -8.43 -12.18
CA VAL A 203 13.25 -9.23 -11.07
C VAL A 203 12.13 -9.48 -10.07
N ASN A 204 11.72 -10.74 -9.96
CA ASN A 204 10.68 -11.17 -9.04
C ASN A 204 11.00 -10.77 -7.59
N ASN A 205 10.11 -9.96 -6.99
CA ASN A 205 10.16 -9.58 -5.58
C ASN A 205 11.49 -8.92 -5.15
N LEU A 206 12.03 -8.03 -5.99
CA LEU A 206 13.30 -7.35 -5.77
C LEU A 206 13.42 -6.69 -4.37
N TYR A 207 12.37 -5.98 -3.93
CA TYR A 207 12.30 -5.37 -2.59
C TYR A 207 12.30 -6.44 -1.48
N GLY A 208 11.56 -7.53 -1.67
CA GLY A 208 11.54 -8.64 -0.72
C GLY A 208 12.93 -9.24 -0.54
N TRP A 209 13.63 -9.51 -1.65
CA TRP A 209 15.00 -10.02 -1.59
C TRP A 209 15.95 -9.07 -0.87
N ALA A 210 15.86 -7.75 -1.12
CA ALA A 210 16.67 -6.75 -0.43
C ALA A 210 16.35 -6.68 1.07
N MET A 211 15.08 -6.84 1.46
CA MET A 211 14.67 -6.90 2.87
C MET A 211 15.13 -8.18 3.58
N CYS A 212 15.48 -9.25 2.86
CA CYS A 212 16.09 -10.46 3.42
C CYS A 212 17.60 -10.32 3.71
N GLN A 213 18.23 -9.23 3.27
CA GLN A 213 19.63 -8.92 3.55
C GLN A 213 19.81 -8.43 5.00
N PRO A 214 21.03 -8.46 5.56
CA PRO A 214 21.32 -7.80 6.82
C PRO A 214 20.96 -6.31 6.80
N LEU A 215 20.07 -5.91 7.71
CA LEU A 215 19.63 -4.53 7.89
C LEU A 215 20.07 -4.01 9.25
N LEU A 216 20.48 -2.74 9.30
CA LEU A 216 20.81 -2.02 10.52
C LEU A 216 19.63 -2.04 11.52
N TYR A 217 19.92 -2.29 12.80
CA TYR A 217 18.88 -2.29 13.85
C TYR A 217 19.30 -1.66 15.19
N ALA A 218 20.59 -1.60 15.52
CA ALA A 218 21.06 -1.08 16.82
C ALA A 218 22.54 -0.61 16.81
N ASP A 219 23.00 -0.15 17.97
CA ASP A 219 24.42 0.07 18.32
C ASP A 219 25.21 1.02 17.41
N PHE A 220 24.57 2.13 17.03
CA PHE A 220 25.21 3.18 16.24
C PHE A 220 26.35 3.85 17.03
N ARG A 221 27.56 3.76 16.49
CA ARG A 221 28.75 4.40 17.09
C ARG A 221 29.73 4.88 16.03
N TRP A 222 30.36 6.03 16.29
CA TRP A 222 31.45 6.52 15.46
C TRP A 222 32.72 5.72 15.73
N VAL A 223 33.45 5.36 14.68
CA VAL A 223 34.76 4.72 14.79
C VAL A 223 35.80 5.80 15.09
N ASN A 224 36.63 5.59 16.13
CA ASN A 224 37.59 6.58 16.60
C ASN A 224 38.82 6.73 15.67
N ASP A 225 39.32 5.63 15.10
CA ASP A 225 40.44 5.65 14.16
C ASP A 225 39.98 5.13 12.79
N THR A 226 40.04 6.00 11.79
CA THR A 226 39.65 5.71 10.40
C THR A 226 40.84 5.61 9.45
N SER A 227 42.07 5.76 9.95
CA SER A 227 43.29 5.91 9.13
C SER A 227 43.57 4.67 8.29
N ASN A 228 43.27 3.48 8.84
CA ASN A 228 43.50 2.17 8.20
C ASN A 228 42.19 1.40 7.98
N PHE A 229 41.06 2.09 7.84
CA PHE A 229 39.77 1.42 7.69
C PHE A 229 39.62 0.85 6.27
N ASP A 230 39.78 -0.47 6.13
CA ASP A 230 39.53 -1.18 4.87
C ASP A 230 38.13 -1.81 4.84
N VAL A 231 37.33 -1.29 3.93
CA VAL A 231 35.95 -1.72 3.71
C VAL A 231 35.90 -3.11 3.03
N ASN A 232 36.91 -3.49 2.25
CA ASN A 232 36.89 -4.72 1.45
C ASN A 232 37.10 -5.99 2.29
N VAL A 233 37.64 -5.86 3.52
CA VAL A 233 37.86 -6.99 4.45
C VAL A 233 36.55 -7.41 5.13
N ILE A 234 35.51 -6.57 5.10
CA ILE A 234 34.25 -6.81 5.80
C ILE A 234 33.42 -7.85 5.04
N ALA A 235 33.19 -9.01 5.67
CA ALA A 235 32.34 -10.05 5.11
C ALA A 235 30.88 -9.57 4.95
N PRO A 236 30.16 -9.99 3.88
CA PRO A 236 28.77 -9.61 3.68
C PRO A 236 27.85 -9.99 4.85
N ASP A 237 28.08 -11.13 5.49
CA ASP A 237 27.29 -11.65 6.62
C ASP A 237 27.76 -11.16 8.00
N SER A 238 28.69 -10.20 8.03
CA SER A 238 29.18 -9.58 9.27
C SER A 238 28.00 -9.09 10.13
N PRO A 239 28.01 -9.33 11.46
CA PRO A 239 27.01 -8.80 12.38
C PRO A 239 27.08 -7.27 12.51
N LYS A 240 28.13 -6.65 11.96
CA LYS A 240 28.36 -5.21 11.95
C LYS A 240 28.40 -4.67 10.53
N GLY A 241 27.73 -3.55 10.32
CA GLY A 241 27.75 -2.79 9.08
C GLY A 241 28.27 -1.38 9.31
N TYR A 242 28.58 -0.70 8.19
CA TYR A 242 29.22 0.61 8.22
C TYR A 242 28.63 1.56 7.18
N VAL A 243 28.54 2.83 7.53
CA VAL A 243 28.29 3.95 6.62
C VAL A 243 29.46 4.90 6.72
N LEU A 244 30.02 5.28 5.57
CA LEU A 244 31.24 6.08 5.49
C LEU A 244 30.93 7.40 4.79
N GLU A 245 31.61 8.46 5.24
CA GLU A 245 31.73 9.71 4.49
C GLU A 245 33.11 9.77 3.86
N VAL A 246 33.16 9.72 2.52
CA VAL A 246 34.40 9.52 1.76
C VAL A 246 34.52 10.47 0.57
N ASP A 247 35.76 10.71 0.13
CA ASP A 247 36.04 11.22 -1.21
C ASP A 247 36.30 10.05 -2.16
N LEU A 248 35.60 10.03 -3.29
CA LEU A 248 35.76 9.03 -4.35
C LEU A 248 36.31 9.72 -5.60
N GLU A 249 37.47 9.25 -6.06
CA GLU A 249 37.99 9.56 -7.39
C GLU A 249 37.29 8.67 -8.41
N TYR A 250 36.86 9.28 -9.52
CA TYR A 250 36.27 8.60 -10.67
C TYR A 250 37.26 8.64 -11.84
N PRO A 251 38.06 7.58 -12.04
CA PRO A 251 39.06 7.57 -13.11
C PRO A 251 38.47 7.78 -14.51
N ARG A 252 39.08 8.66 -15.30
CA ARG A 252 38.62 9.00 -16.66
C ARG A 252 38.48 7.79 -17.59
N HIS A 253 39.35 6.79 -17.45
CA HIS A 253 39.31 5.60 -18.29
C HIS A 253 38.06 4.72 -18.07
N LEU A 254 37.33 4.93 -16.97
CA LEU A 254 36.07 4.24 -16.68
C LEU A 254 34.85 4.96 -17.24
N HIS A 255 35.01 6.16 -17.81
CA HIS A 255 33.87 7.00 -18.21
C HIS A 255 33.05 6.37 -19.34
N ASP A 256 33.72 5.78 -20.32
CA ASP A 256 33.03 5.12 -21.44
C ASP A 256 32.29 3.87 -20.96
N ALA A 257 32.94 3.07 -20.09
CA ALA A 257 32.36 1.84 -19.54
C ALA A 257 31.18 2.10 -18.60
N HIS A 258 31.17 3.23 -17.89
CA HIS A 258 30.13 3.57 -16.91
C HIS A 258 29.20 4.69 -17.40
N GLY A 259 29.23 5.03 -18.69
CA GLY A 259 28.47 6.14 -19.27
C GLY A 259 26.96 5.97 -19.12
N ASP A 260 26.48 4.74 -19.27
CA ASP A 260 25.04 4.42 -19.21
C ASP A 260 24.48 4.51 -17.79
N LEU A 261 25.26 4.00 -16.83
CA LEU A 261 24.89 4.00 -15.42
C LEU A 261 26.15 4.39 -14.61
N PRO A 262 26.25 5.67 -14.16
CA PRO A 262 27.31 6.12 -13.26
C PRO A 262 27.04 5.77 -11.80
N PHE A 263 28.07 5.32 -11.08
CA PHE A 263 28.00 5.08 -9.63
C PHE A 263 27.84 6.39 -8.82
N CYS A 264 27.29 6.25 -7.60
CA CYS A 264 27.23 7.30 -6.59
C CYS A 264 26.54 8.60 -7.03
N LEU A 265 25.27 8.54 -7.44
CA LEU A 265 24.54 9.74 -7.89
C LEU A 265 24.50 10.81 -6.81
N THR A 266 24.47 12.06 -7.27
CA THR A 266 24.48 13.23 -6.39
C THR A 266 23.22 14.03 -6.58
N ARG A 267 22.65 14.53 -5.48
CA ARG A 267 21.55 15.49 -5.55
C ARG A 267 22.14 16.89 -5.63
N ASN A 268 22.03 17.52 -6.79
CA ASN A 268 22.59 18.85 -7.03
C ASN A 268 21.79 19.61 -8.10
N LYS A 269 22.04 20.92 -8.26
CA LYS A 269 21.40 21.75 -9.27
C LYS A 269 22.09 21.56 -10.62
N PRO A 270 21.35 21.16 -11.67
CA PRO A 270 21.88 21.23 -13.03
C PRO A 270 22.25 22.67 -13.41
N PRO A 271 23.21 22.88 -14.32
CA PRO A 271 23.53 24.21 -14.86
C PRO A 271 22.26 24.92 -15.35
N GLY A 272 22.04 26.16 -14.90
CA GLY A 272 20.90 26.97 -15.32
C GLY A 272 19.54 26.56 -14.72
N LYS A 273 19.47 25.61 -13.77
CA LYS A 273 18.22 25.22 -13.10
C LYS A 273 18.24 25.59 -11.62
N ARG A 274 17.06 25.98 -11.09
CA ARG A 274 16.91 26.40 -9.67
C ARG A 274 16.67 25.24 -8.71
N GLN A 275 16.16 24.11 -9.20
CA GLN A 275 15.78 22.94 -8.40
C GLN A 275 16.86 21.86 -8.43
N ASP A 276 17.07 21.22 -7.28
CA ASP A 276 17.96 20.07 -7.18
C ASP A 276 17.37 18.87 -7.92
N LYS A 277 18.21 18.17 -8.67
CA LYS A 277 17.88 16.90 -9.31
C LYS A 277 18.89 15.85 -8.89
N LEU A 278 18.53 14.58 -9.03
CA LEU A 278 19.48 13.49 -8.95
C LEU A 278 20.30 13.47 -10.25
N LEU A 279 21.61 13.63 -10.14
CA LEU A 279 22.52 13.72 -11.27
C LEU A 279 23.39 12.46 -11.35
N ALA A 280 23.35 11.83 -12.51
CA ALA A 280 24.23 10.75 -12.92
C ALA A 280 25.50 11.36 -13.53
N THR A 281 26.49 11.67 -12.70
CA THR A 281 27.75 12.27 -13.17
C THR A 281 28.92 11.32 -12.98
N LEU A 282 29.88 11.36 -13.90
CA LEU A 282 31.16 10.65 -13.82
C LEU A 282 32.25 11.48 -13.13
N CYS A 283 31.87 12.56 -12.43
CA CYS A 283 32.83 13.39 -11.70
C CYS A 283 33.23 12.74 -10.36
N ASP A 284 34.38 13.16 -9.82
CA ASP A 284 34.77 12.86 -8.45
C ASP A 284 33.67 13.24 -7.45
N LYS A 285 33.53 12.43 -6.40
CA LYS A 285 32.58 12.68 -5.31
C LYS A 285 33.34 13.16 -4.09
N LYS A 286 32.87 14.26 -3.51
CA LYS A 286 33.45 14.85 -2.30
C LYS A 286 32.50 14.67 -1.13
N ARG A 287 33.02 14.22 0.02
CA ARG A 287 32.26 13.99 1.26
C ARG A 287 30.98 13.18 1.04
N TYR A 288 31.05 12.18 0.18
CA TYR A 288 29.92 11.35 -0.20
C TYR A 288 29.61 10.34 0.90
N VAL A 289 28.35 10.27 1.30
CA VAL A 289 27.89 9.33 2.33
C VAL A 289 27.40 8.06 1.65
N ILE A 290 28.08 6.94 1.92
CA ILE A 290 27.85 5.67 1.25
C ILE A 290 27.86 4.50 2.22
N HIS A 291 27.05 3.49 1.94
CA HIS A 291 27.07 2.24 2.68
C HIS A 291 28.25 1.36 2.27
N TYR A 292 28.84 0.62 3.21
CA TYR A 292 30.05 -0.16 2.97
C TYR A 292 29.94 -1.14 1.79
N ARG A 293 28.82 -1.87 1.64
CA ARG A 293 28.62 -2.78 0.48
C ARG A 293 28.62 -2.06 -0.87
N ASN A 294 28.04 -0.86 -0.93
CA ASN A 294 28.03 -0.06 -2.14
C ASN A 294 29.43 0.44 -2.46
N LEU A 295 30.18 0.79 -1.40
CA LEU A 295 31.56 1.19 -1.53
C LEU A 295 32.45 0.03 -2.01
N GLN A 296 32.27 -1.19 -1.50
CA GLN A 296 32.93 -2.42 -2.00
C GLN A 296 32.66 -2.63 -3.49
N GLN A 297 31.41 -2.43 -3.93
CA GLN A 297 31.07 -2.51 -5.35
C GLN A 297 31.79 -1.42 -6.16
N CYS A 298 31.76 -0.17 -5.69
CA CYS A 298 32.43 0.94 -6.36
C CYS A 298 33.94 0.67 -6.53
N THR A 299 34.60 0.22 -5.47
CA THR A 299 36.04 -0.12 -5.50
C THR A 299 36.34 -1.32 -6.37
N TYR A 300 35.47 -2.34 -6.36
CA TYR A 300 35.55 -3.49 -7.26
C TYR A 300 35.47 -3.07 -8.73
N HIS A 301 34.63 -2.08 -9.07
CA HIS A 301 34.52 -1.50 -10.41
C HIS A 301 35.53 -0.36 -10.67
N GLY A 302 36.57 -0.22 -9.85
CA GLY A 302 37.71 0.65 -10.14
C GLY A 302 37.62 2.09 -9.63
N LEU A 303 36.56 2.48 -8.92
CA LEU A 303 36.53 3.77 -8.22
C LEU A 303 37.53 3.74 -7.05
N ARG A 304 38.17 4.88 -6.76
CA ARG A 304 39.24 4.94 -5.76
C ARG A 304 38.84 5.81 -4.58
N VAL A 305 38.95 5.28 -3.37
CA VAL A 305 38.78 6.07 -2.15
C VAL A 305 40.03 6.89 -1.93
N THR A 306 39.90 8.22 -1.93
CA THR A 306 41.04 9.13 -1.71
C THR A 306 41.11 9.61 -0.27
N LYS A 307 39.97 9.69 0.42
CA LYS A 307 39.91 10.12 1.83
C LYS A 307 38.68 9.54 2.54
N ILE A 308 38.85 9.12 3.78
CA ILE A 308 37.77 8.76 4.70
C ILE A 308 37.70 9.83 5.78
N TYR A 309 36.53 10.46 5.95
CA TYR A 309 36.32 11.51 6.95
C TYR A 309 35.80 10.97 8.28
N ARG A 310 34.83 10.05 8.20
CA ARG A 310 34.23 9.43 9.37
C ARG A 310 33.51 8.15 8.97
N VAL A 311 33.45 7.23 9.92
CA VAL A 311 32.81 5.92 9.75
C VAL A 311 31.82 5.72 10.90
N LEU A 312 30.57 5.43 10.54
CA LEU A 312 29.50 5.06 11.46
C LEU A 312 29.35 3.53 11.43
N GLU A 313 29.64 2.87 12.54
CA GLU A 313 29.38 1.45 12.76
C GLU A 313 27.97 1.24 13.33
N PHE A 314 27.31 0.14 12.95
CA PHE A 314 26.04 -0.30 13.51
C PHE A 314 25.92 -1.83 13.53
N ALA A 315 25.08 -2.36 14.42
CA ALA A 315 24.67 -3.75 14.40
C ALA A 315 23.64 -4.00 13.28
N GLN A 316 23.82 -5.08 12.52
CA GLN A 316 22.93 -5.50 11.44
C GLN A 316 22.61 -7.00 11.52
N SER A 317 21.41 -7.38 11.08
CA SER A 317 20.99 -8.78 10.96
C SER A 317 19.86 -8.90 9.94
N PRO A 318 19.61 -10.07 9.36
CA PRO A 318 18.51 -10.27 8.40
C PRO A 318 17.15 -10.44 9.12
N TRP A 319 16.82 -9.55 10.05
CA TRP A 319 15.66 -9.68 10.96
C TRP A 319 14.28 -9.62 10.27
N LEU A 320 14.20 -9.16 9.01
CA LEU A 320 12.97 -9.21 8.20
C LEU A 320 12.83 -10.51 7.38
N ARG A 321 13.88 -11.33 7.29
CA ARG A 321 13.92 -12.48 6.37
C ARG A 321 12.76 -13.45 6.58
N GLU A 322 12.54 -13.90 7.82
CA GLU A 322 11.48 -14.85 8.14
C GLU A 322 10.09 -14.34 7.74
N TYR A 323 9.82 -13.05 8.00
CA TYR A 323 8.57 -12.40 7.61
C TYR A 323 8.39 -12.35 6.09
N ILE A 324 9.45 -12.01 5.34
CA ILE A 324 9.40 -11.92 3.88
C ILE A 324 9.27 -13.32 3.25
N GLU A 325 9.98 -14.31 3.77
CA GLU A 325 9.90 -15.70 3.31
C GLU A 325 8.51 -16.28 3.54
N LEU A 326 7.91 -16.04 4.72
CA LEU A 326 6.53 -16.44 5.00
C LEU A 326 5.53 -15.81 4.01
N ASN A 327 5.67 -14.51 3.75
CA ASN A 327 4.84 -13.83 2.74
C ASN A 327 5.05 -14.40 1.33
N THR A 328 6.29 -14.77 1.01
CA THR A 328 6.63 -15.38 -0.29
C THR A 328 5.98 -16.77 -0.40
N GLN A 329 6.01 -17.58 0.66
CA GLN A 329 5.32 -18.88 0.71
C GLN A 329 3.81 -18.73 0.48
N PHE A 330 3.17 -17.78 1.17
CA PHE A 330 1.74 -17.53 0.94
C PHE A 330 1.44 -17.07 -0.49
N ARG A 331 2.31 -16.25 -1.10
CA ARG A 331 2.17 -15.83 -2.51
C ARG A 331 2.36 -16.99 -3.49
N THR A 332 3.25 -17.94 -3.20
CA THR A 332 3.45 -19.13 -4.03
C THR A 332 2.27 -20.09 -3.91
N ALA A 333 1.68 -20.23 -2.71
CA ALA A 333 0.53 -21.11 -2.46
C ALA A 333 -0.81 -20.55 -2.98
N ALA A 334 -0.89 -19.24 -3.20
CA ALA A 334 -2.09 -18.56 -3.69
C ALA A 334 -2.49 -19.06 -5.08
N LYS A 335 -3.77 -19.45 -5.22
CA LYS A 335 -4.32 -20.03 -6.46
C LYS A 335 -4.68 -18.96 -7.48
N HIS A 336 -4.93 -17.74 -7.01
CA HIS A 336 -5.34 -16.61 -7.85
C HIS A 336 -4.47 -15.37 -7.60
N ASP A 337 -4.26 -14.57 -8.65
CA ASP A 337 -3.50 -13.32 -8.57
C ASP A 337 -4.05 -12.33 -7.54
N PHE A 338 -5.36 -12.40 -7.26
CA PHE A 338 -5.99 -11.64 -6.17
C PHE A 338 -5.41 -11.98 -4.80
N GLU A 339 -5.31 -13.27 -4.49
CA GLU A 339 -4.75 -13.78 -3.24
C GLU A 339 -3.28 -13.38 -3.12
N LYS A 340 -2.52 -13.50 -4.23
CA LYS A 340 -1.11 -13.05 -4.30
C LYS A 340 -0.92 -11.57 -3.96
N ARG A 341 -1.89 -10.71 -4.33
CA ARG A 341 -1.86 -9.27 -4.06
C ARG A 341 -2.29 -8.94 -2.62
N THR A 342 -3.28 -9.66 -2.09
CA THR A 342 -3.82 -9.43 -0.74
C THR A 342 -2.93 -9.97 0.37
N THR A 343 -2.09 -10.98 0.11
CA THR A 343 -1.13 -11.52 1.10
C THR A 343 -0.15 -10.48 1.65
N ILE A 344 0.24 -9.45 0.89
CA ILE A 344 1.12 -8.37 1.36
C ILE A 344 0.37 -7.40 2.29
N SER A 345 -0.91 -7.17 1.99
CA SER A 345 -1.79 -6.29 2.76
C SER A 345 -2.15 -6.91 4.12
N ALA A 346 -2.58 -8.18 4.13
CA ALA A 346 -3.06 -8.86 5.32
C ALA A 346 -1.99 -9.05 6.42
N THR A 347 -0.70 -9.11 6.08
CA THR A 347 0.41 -9.17 7.04
C THR A 347 0.89 -7.80 7.52
N SER A 348 0.57 -6.74 6.78
CA SER A 348 0.89 -5.34 7.15
C SER A 348 -0.13 -4.72 8.11
N TYR A 349 -1.39 -5.17 8.08
CA TYR A 349 -2.48 -4.64 8.93
C TYR A 349 -2.39 -4.99 10.43
N PRO A 350 -1.93 -6.18 10.86
CA PRO A 350 -1.76 -6.50 12.28
C PRO A 350 -0.64 -5.67 12.94
N ILE A 351 0.42 -5.33 12.20
CA ILE A 351 1.59 -4.61 12.71
C ILE A 351 1.28 -3.12 12.96
N LEU A 352 0.32 -2.54 12.22
CA LEU A 352 -0.09 -1.14 12.37
C LEU A 352 -1.31 -0.94 13.30
N ARG A 353 -2.00 -2.02 13.69
CA ARG A 353 -3.28 -1.93 14.43
C ARG A 353 -3.31 -2.75 15.74
N THR A 354 -2.21 -2.88 16.47
CA THR A 354 -2.28 -3.23 17.90
C THR A 354 -2.72 -2.03 18.74
N ARG A 355 -4.00 -1.67 18.60
CA ARG A 355 -4.79 -0.95 19.61
C ARG A 355 -5.95 -1.87 20.03
N TYR A 356 -5.62 -3.08 20.43
CA TYR A 356 -6.48 -3.89 21.29
C TYR A 356 -5.65 -4.19 22.54
N ARG A 357 -6.12 -3.66 23.68
CA ARG A 357 -5.55 -3.93 25.00
C ARG A 357 -5.86 -5.38 25.36
N GLY A 358 -4.81 -6.10 25.76
CA GLY A 358 -4.85 -7.48 26.23
C GLY A 358 -3.60 -8.20 25.76
N ASP A 359 -2.59 -8.22 26.63
CA ASP A 359 -1.45 -9.14 26.59
C ASP A 359 -0.32 -8.93 25.57
N ILE A 360 0.24 -7.71 25.50
CA ILE A 360 1.64 -7.52 25.06
C ILE A 360 2.30 -6.45 25.96
N CYS A 361 2.59 -6.82 27.20
CA CYS A 361 3.37 -6.01 28.13
C CYS A 361 4.87 -6.09 27.75
N GLY A 362 5.32 -5.29 26.77
CA GLY A 362 6.76 -5.21 26.44
C GLY A 362 7.17 -4.40 25.21
N TYR A 363 6.23 -4.00 24.33
CA TYR A 363 6.57 -3.45 23.01
C TYR A 363 6.37 -1.93 22.85
N HIS A 364 5.85 -1.25 23.87
CA HIS A 364 5.54 0.18 23.79
C HIS A 364 6.76 1.09 23.55
N CYS A 365 7.97 0.65 23.94
CA CYS A 365 9.22 1.39 23.69
C CYS A 365 9.86 1.08 22.32
N LYS A 366 9.44 0.01 21.63
CA LYS A 366 10.03 -0.42 20.34
C LYS A 366 9.39 0.24 19.11
N ILE A 367 8.13 0.67 19.19
CA ILE A 367 7.36 1.17 18.03
C ILE A 367 7.88 2.52 17.50
N PHE A 368 8.36 3.41 18.38
CA PHE A 368 8.94 4.70 17.96
C PHE A 368 10.29 4.51 17.26
N ARG A 369 11.09 3.52 17.70
CA ARG A 369 12.37 3.13 17.06
C ARG A 369 12.15 2.57 15.65
N ILE A 370 11.11 1.77 15.43
CA ILE A 370 10.79 1.17 14.13
C ILE A 370 10.49 2.23 13.05
N ARG A 371 9.78 3.32 13.36
CA ARG A 371 9.50 4.39 12.38
C ARG A 371 10.75 5.11 11.87
N ILE A 372 11.75 5.29 12.73
CA ILE A 372 13.04 5.90 12.37
C ILE A 372 13.87 4.92 11.54
N ILE A 373 13.90 3.64 11.94
CA ILE A 373 14.61 2.57 11.22
C ILE A 373 14.01 2.39 9.82
N ILE A 374 12.68 2.38 9.66
CA ILE A 374 12.03 2.23 8.34
C ILE A 374 12.39 3.38 7.38
N LYS A 375 12.42 4.65 7.84
CA LYS A 375 12.84 5.77 6.96
C LYS A 375 14.29 5.64 6.50
N SER A 376 15.20 5.25 7.40
CA SER A 376 16.61 5.01 7.07
C SER A 376 16.80 3.76 6.20
N CYS A 377 16.02 2.70 6.44
CA CYS A 377 15.97 1.50 5.62
C CYS A 377 15.43 1.81 4.21
N ILE A 378 14.45 2.69 4.02
CA ILE A 378 13.95 3.06 2.68
C ILE A 378 15.04 3.78 1.87
N SER A 379 15.83 4.67 2.49
CA SER A 379 16.98 5.30 1.82
C SER A 379 18.10 4.31 1.54
N TYR A 380 18.36 3.37 2.46
CA TYR A 380 19.35 2.30 2.30
C TYR A 380 18.95 1.31 1.19
N ILE A 381 17.69 0.90 1.18
CA ILE A 381 17.08 0.06 0.16
C ILE A 381 17.19 0.77 -1.20
N SER A 382 16.77 2.04 -1.32
CA SER A 382 16.91 2.83 -2.55
C SER A 382 18.35 2.91 -3.09
N LEU A 383 19.37 2.87 -2.21
CA LEU A 383 20.79 2.84 -2.60
C LEU A 383 21.22 1.43 -3.03
N TYR A 384 20.66 0.37 -2.43
CA TYR A 384 20.83 -1.03 -2.84
C TYR A 384 20.16 -1.32 -4.20
N PHE A 385 19.07 -0.64 -4.52
CA PHE A 385 18.39 -0.74 -5.82
C PHE A 385 19.28 -0.31 -6.99
N HIS A 386 20.16 0.67 -6.78
CA HIS A 386 21.13 1.08 -7.80
C HIS A 386 22.18 0.01 -8.11
N ILE A 387 22.41 -0.97 -7.21
CA ILE A 387 23.44 -2.02 -7.29
C ILE A 387 22.94 -3.24 -8.07
N LEU A 388 21.68 -3.63 -7.86
CA LEU A 388 21.08 -4.77 -8.56
C LEU A 388 20.90 -4.47 -10.06
N SER A 389 20.68 -3.21 -10.44
CA SER A 389 20.77 -2.82 -11.84
C SER A 389 22.16 -3.06 -12.43
N TYR A 390 23.28 -2.81 -11.74
CA TYR A 390 24.61 -3.15 -12.29
C TYR A 390 24.90 -4.65 -12.38
N SER A 391 24.36 -5.46 -11.46
CA SER A 391 24.67 -6.90 -11.41
C SER A 391 23.95 -7.72 -12.48
N TYR A 392 22.84 -7.19 -13.03
CA TYR A 392 22.00 -7.88 -14.01
C TYR A 392 21.93 -7.19 -15.38
N THR A 393 22.58 -6.03 -15.57
CA THR A 393 22.63 -5.32 -16.87
C THR A 393 23.92 -5.65 -17.62
N PHE A 394 24.14 -6.92 -17.93
CA PHE A 394 24.98 -7.30 -19.08
C PHE A 394 24.04 -7.48 -20.27
N ILE A 395 23.75 -6.38 -20.98
CA ILE A 395 23.02 -6.42 -22.24
C ILE A 395 24.01 -6.88 -23.31
N TYR A 396 23.91 -8.15 -23.71
CA TYR A 396 24.44 -8.59 -24.99
C TYR A 396 23.57 -7.96 -26.08
N VAL A 397 24.10 -6.94 -26.77
CA VAL A 397 23.59 -6.56 -28.09
C VAL A 397 24.05 -7.65 -29.05
N CYS A 398 23.18 -8.63 -29.33
CA CYS A 398 23.35 -9.48 -30.50
C CYS A 398 22.84 -8.69 -31.72
N GLU A 399 23.77 -8.14 -32.49
CA GLU A 399 23.47 -7.75 -33.87
C GLU A 399 23.12 -8.99 -34.70
N LYS A 400 22.05 -8.91 -35.48
CA LYS A 400 21.81 -9.75 -36.65
C LYS A 400 21.43 -8.86 -37.82
#